data_AF-A0A9D6EXI3-F1
#
_entry.id   AF-A0A9D6EXI3-F1
#
_cell.length_a   1.000
_cell.length_b   1.000
_cell.length_c   1.000
_cell.angle_alpha   90.00
_cell.angle_beta   90.00
_cell.angle_gamma   90.00
#
_symmetry.space_group_name_H-M   'P 1'
#
loop_
_entity.id
_entity.type
_entity.pdbx_description
1 polymer ?
#
loop_
_entity_poly.entity_id
_entity_poly.type
_entity_poly.pdbx_seq_one_letter_code
_entity_poly.pdbx_strand_id
1 'polypeptide(L)'
;MAKKQPFTLEFAPIVHEHLSAIDAKYDSLIRRKIDEQLKHEPDVETRNRKPVRPPAAFQAEWELRFGPKNRFRVFYRIDDKNRKVEIVAIGEKERNRLFIGGEEIEP
;
A
#
# COMPACT_ATOMS: atom_id res chain seq x y z
N MET A 1 -25.90 1.49 -12.19
CA MET A 1 -24.50 1.89 -11.94
C MET A 1 -23.59 0.87 -12.63
N ALA A 2 -22.75 1.29 -13.58
CA ALA A 2 -21.85 0.37 -14.27
C ALA A 2 -20.83 -0.20 -13.27
N LYS A 3 -20.72 -1.54 -13.17
CA LYS A 3 -19.66 -2.18 -12.38
C LYS A 3 -18.32 -1.78 -12.97
N LYS A 4 -17.54 -0.92 -12.30
CA LYS A 4 -16.14 -0.68 -12.67
C LYS A 4 -15.39 -2.01 -12.60
N GLN A 5 -14.75 -2.40 -13.71
CA GLN A 5 -13.95 -3.62 -13.76
C GLN A 5 -12.87 -3.57 -12.67
N PRO A 6 -12.50 -4.70 -12.06
CA PRO A 6 -11.46 -4.70 -11.05
C PRO A 6 -10.08 -4.41 -11.66
N PHE A 7 -9.17 -3.89 -10.84
CA PHE A 7 -7.75 -3.84 -11.10
C PHE A 7 -7.09 -5.14 -10.62
N THR A 8 -6.08 -5.60 -11.34
CA THR A 8 -5.21 -6.69 -10.90
C THR A 8 -4.21 -6.14 -9.89
N LEU A 9 -4.13 -6.77 -8.71
CA LEU A 9 -3.18 -6.39 -7.67
C LEU A 9 -1.90 -7.23 -7.83
N GLU A 10 -0.77 -6.57 -8.02
CA GLU A 10 0.53 -7.22 -8.08
C GLU A 10 1.45 -6.69 -6.98
N PHE A 11 2.22 -7.59 -6.40
CA PHE A 11 3.18 -7.28 -5.35
C PHE A 11 4.57 -7.36 -5.95
N ALA A 12 5.35 -6.27 -5.84
CA ALA A 12 6.76 -6.31 -6.19
C ALA A 12 7.47 -7.38 -5.33
N PRO A 13 8.48 -8.09 -5.85
CA PRO A 13 9.14 -9.18 -5.11
C PRO A 13 9.64 -8.76 -3.72
N ILE A 14 10.17 -7.55 -3.59
CA ILE A 14 10.66 -6.96 -2.34
C ILE A 14 9.57 -6.84 -1.26
N VAL A 15 8.30 -6.76 -1.64
CA VAL A 15 7.18 -6.67 -0.69
C VAL A 15 7.06 -7.94 0.15
N HIS A 16 7.56 -9.08 -0.32
CA HIS A 16 7.58 -10.28 0.51
C HIS A 16 8.48 -10.12 1.74
N GLU A 17 9.62 -9.46 1.59
CA GLU A 17 10.53 -9.15 2.71
C GLU A 17 9.89 -8.13 3.66
N HIS A 18 9.21 -7.13 3.11
CA HIS A 18 8.45 -6.16 3.90
C HIS A 18 7.38 -6.81 4.77
N LEU A 19 6.60 -7.73 4.21
CA LEU A 19 5.58 -8.47 4.97
C LEU A 19 6.21 -9.36 6.03
N SER A 20 7.34 -10.01 5.73
CA SER A 20 8.05 -10.87 6.69
C SER A 20 8.61 -10.10 7.89
N ALA A 21 8.88 -8.81 7.73
CA ALA A 21 9.31 -7.93 8.82
C ALA A 21 8.14 -7.47 9.72
N ILE A 22 6.90 -7.57 9.25
CA ILE A 22 5.69 -7.25 10.02
C ILE A 22 5.21 -8.52 10.75
N ASP A 23 4.60 -8.36 11.92
CA ASP A 23 4.02 -9.49 12.66
C ASP A 23 2.98 -10.24 11.79
N ALA A 24 3.28 -11.50 11.49
CA ALA A 24 2.52 -12.37 10.58
C ALA A 24 1.02 -12.50 10.92
N LYS A 25 0.60 -12.20 12.16
CA LYS A 25 -0.83 -12.15 12.51
C LYS A 25 -1.61 -11.11 11.71
N TYR A 26 -0.92 -10.11 11.14
CA TYR A 26 -1.51 -9.04 10.35
C TYR A 26 -1.55 -9.33 8.84
N ASP A 27 -0.90 -10.37 8.34
CA ASP A 27 -0.86 -10.70 6.90
C ASP A 27 -2.25 -10.76 6.27
N SER A 28 -3.17 -11.48 6.92
CA SER A 28 -4.55 -11.62 6.45
C SER A 28 -5.27 -10.27 6.41
N LEU A 29 -5.05 -9.42 7.41
CA LEU A 29 -5.63 -8.07 7.49
C LEU A 29 -5.08 -7.18 6.37
N ILE A 30 -3.76 -7.21 6.14
CA ILE A 30 -3.08 -6.40 5.12
C ILE A 30 -3.59 -6.79 3.74
N ARG A 31 -3.53 -8.07 3.38
CA ARG A 31 -3.99 -8.56 2.07
C ARG A 31 -5.46 -8.23 1.81
N ARG A 32 -6.32 -8.47 2.82
CA ARG A 32 -7.75 -8.14 2.70
C ARG A 32 -7.97 -6.65 2.49
N LYS A 33 -7.28 -5.78 3.25
CA LYS A 33 -7.46 -4.34 3.13
C LYS A 33 -6.94 -3.77 1.82
N ILE A 34 -5.87 -4.34 1.27
CA ILE A 34 -5.37 -4.01 -0.06
C ILE A 34 -6.43 -4.35 -1.12
N ASP A 35 -7.00 -5.56 -1.09
CA ASP A 35 -8.07 -5.96 -2.02
C ASP A 35 -9.31 -5.05 -1.88
N GLU A 36 -9.83 -4.86 -0.66
CA GLU A 36 -11.01 -4.03 -0.41
C GLU A 36 -10.86 -2.58 -0.91
N GLN A 37 -9.67 -1.99 -0.77
CA GLN A 37 -9.45 -0.57 -1.04
C GLN A 37 -8.98 -0.30 -2.47
N LEU A 38 -8.17 -1.19 -3.07
CA LEU A 38 -7.48 -0.89 -4.33
C LEU A 38 -8.07 -1.61 -5.55
N LYS A 39 -8.92 -2.62 -5.35
CA LYS A 39 -9.46 -3.42 -6.45
C LYS A 39 -10.36 -2.64 -7.41
N HIS A 40 -11.09 -1.63 -6.96
CA HIS A 40 -12.08 -0.94 -7.80
C HIS A 40 -11.80 0.53 -8.06
N GLU A 41 -11.27 1.23 -7.06
CA GLU A 41 -11.04 2.69 -7.13
C GLU A 41 -9.70 3.05 -6.49
N PRO A 42 -8.56 2.56 -7.02
CA PRO A 42 -7.23 2.83 -6.45
C PRO A 42 -6.77 4.28 -6.62
N ASP A 43 -7.37 5.04 -7.53
CA ASP A 43 -7.03 6.41 -7.95
C ASP A 43 -7.86 7.51 -7.27
N VAL A 44 -8.82 7.14 -6.42
CA VAL A 44 -9.74 8.10 -5.79
C VAL A 44 -9.19 8.54 -4.43
N GLU A 45 -8.79 9.79 -4.25
CA GLU A 45 -8.30 10.25 -2.94
C GLU A 45 -9.33 10.04 -1.82
N THR A 46 -8.87 9.55 -0.66
CA THR A 46 -9.70 9.43 0.55
C THR A 46 -8.93 9.93 1.77
N ARG A 47 -9.59 10.01 2.93
CA ARG A 47 -8.90 10.36 4.19
C ARG A 47 -7.66 9.50 4.45
N ASN A 48 -7.71 8.24 4.03
CA ASN A 48 -6.72 7.23 4.29
C ASN A 48 -5.93 6.81 3.03
N ARG A 49 -6.17 7.44 1.88
CA ARG A 49 -5.46 7.17 0.63
C ARG A 49 -5.08 8.49 0.00
N LYS A 50 -3.79 8.76 -0.08
CA LYS A 50 -3.27 10.06 -0.49
C LYS A 50 -2.24 9.92 -1.61
N PRO A 51 -2.19 10.85 -2.57
CA PRO A 51 -1.08 10.91 -3.50
C PRO A 51 0.21 11.25 -2.74
N VAL A 52 1.31 10.58 -3.10
CA VAL A 52 2.65 10.84 -2.56
C VAL A 52 3.31 11.93 -3.40
N ARG A 53 3.91 12.93 -2.75
CA ARG A 53 4.59 14.02 -3.44
C ARG A 53 6.04 13.62 -3.77
N PRO A 54 6.56 13.98 -4.95
CA PRO A 54 7.97 13.76 -5.28
C PRO A 54 8.93 14.56 -4.38
N PRO A 55 10.14 14.03 -4.09
CA PRO A 55 10.62 12.68 -4.43
C PRO A 55 9.95 11.61 -3.55
N ALA A 56 9.20 10.72 -4.18
CA ALA A 56 8.45 9.69 -3.46
C ALA A 56 9.32 8.46 -3.24
N ALA A 57 9.33 7.94 -2.01
CA ALA A 57 9.96 6.67 -1.70
C ALA A 57 9.41 5.56 -2.62
N PHE A 58 10.30 4.67 -3.09
CA PHE A 58 9.95 3.53 -3.93
C PHE A 58 9.23 3.87 -5.25
N GLN A 59 9.34 5.13 -5.72
CA GLN A 59 8.63 5.63 -6.91
C GLN A 59 7.10 5.45 -6.82
N ALA A 60 6.58 5.42 -5.60
CA ALA A 60 5.15 5.27 -5.38
C ALA A 60 4.41 6.58 -5.70
N GLU A 61 3.22 6.45 -6.25
CA GLU A 61 2.34 7.59 -6.55
C GLU A 61 1.29 7.77 -5.45
N TRP A 62 0.99 6.71 -4.72
CA TRP A 62 -0.08 6.67 -3.72
C TRP A 62 0.36 5.97 -2.44
N GLU A 63 -0.18 6.46 -1.32
CA GLU A 63 -0.05 5.90 0.02
C GLU A 63 -1.44 5.56 0.56
N LEU A 64 -1.66 4.28 0.87
CA LEU A 64 -2.83 3.79 1.60
C LEU A 64 -2.47 3.56 3.08
N ARG A 65 -3.31 4.05 3.98
CA ARG A 65 -3.13 4.04 5.44
C ARG A 65 -4.24 3.23 6.10
N PHE A 66 -3.92 2.21 6.89
CA PHE A 66 -4.93 1.41 7.57
C PHE A 66 -4.39 0.64 8.78
N GLY A 67 -5.24 -0.24 9.33
CA GLY A 67 -4.89 -1.14 10.41
C GLY A 67 -5.05 -0.55 11.81
N PRO A 68 -4.73 -1.33 12.84
CA PRO A 68 -4.88 -0.91 14.23
C PRO A 68 -4.03 0.33 14.51
N LYS A 69 -4.66 1.38 15.07
CA LYS A 69 -4.01 2.68 15.31
C LYS A 69 -3.45 3.34 14.04
N ASN A 70 -3.99 3.00 12.86
CA ASN A 70 -3.53 3.53 11.57
C ASN A 70 -2.02 3.35 11.35
N ARG A 71 -1.51 2.15 11.66
CA ARG A 71 -0.07 1.84 11.62
C ARG A 71 0.42 1.43 10.23
N PHE A 72 -0.37 0.72 9.43
CA PHE A 72 0.11 0.19 8.16
C PHE A 72 0.10 1.25 7.07
N ARG A 73 1.13 1.20 6.23
CA ARG A 73 1.32 2.01 5.04
C ARG A 73 1.56 1.09 3.87
N VAL A 74 0.82 1.30 2.79
CA VAL A 74 0.99 0.59 1.53
C VAL A 74 1.25 1.63 0.47
N PHE A 75 2.38 1.49 -0.19
CA PHE A 75 2.81 2.36 -1.27
C PHE A 75 2.62 1.64 -2.58
N TYR A 76 1.99 2.31 -3.54
CA TYR A 76 1.66 1.71 -4.82
C TYR A 76 1.64 2.73 -5.95
N ARG A 77 1.65 2.21 -7.18
CA ARG A 77 1.43 2.95 -8.42
C ARG A 77 0.34 2.27 -9.24
N ILE A 78 -0.28 3.02 -10.13
CA ILE A 78 -1.41 2.56 -10.94
C ILE A 78 -0.96 2.53 -12.39
N ASP A 79 -1.08 1.38 -13.03
CA ASP A 79 -0.99 1.24 -14.47
C ASP A 79 -2.41 1.17 -15.04
N ASP A 80 -2.95 2.33 -15.38
CA ASP A 80 -4.31 2.45 -15.94
C ASP A 80 -4.46 1.72 -17.28
N LYS A 81 -3.37 1.62 -18.07
CA LYS A 81 -3.41 0.96 -19.38
C LYS A 81 -3.65 -0.54 -19.22
N ASN A 82 -2.98 -1.15 -18.25
CA ASN A 82 -3.11 -2.58 -17.96
C ASN A 82 -4.12 -2.89 -16.84
N ARG A 83 -4.81 -1.87 -16.30
CA ARG A 83 -5.67 -1.96 -15.12
C ARG A 83 -4.99 -2.71 -13.98
N LYS A 84 -3.77 -2.31 -13.67
CA LYS A 84 -2.93 -2.98 -12.67
C LYS A 84 -2.57 -2.00 -11.57
N VAL A 85 -2.58 -2.50 -10.34
CA VAL A 85 -2.07 -1.78 -9.17
C VAL A 85 -0.83 -2.53 -8.71
N GLU A 86 0.31 -1.85 -8.75
CA GLU A 86 1.57 -2.42 -8.33
C GLU A 86 1.90 -1.92 -6.93
N ILE A 87 1.88 -2.84 -5.97
CA ILE A 87 2.30 -2.61 -4.59
C ILE A 87 3.82 -2.66 -4.56
N VAL A 88 4.45 -1.52 -4.31
CA VAL A 88 5.91 -1.37 -4.35
C VAL A 88 6.55 -1.42 -2.96
N ALA A 89 5.81 -1.01 -1.91
CA ALA A 89 6.27 -1.14 -0.54
C ALA A 89 5.12 -1.29 0.46
N ILE A 90 5.40 -1.98 1.56
CA ILE A 90 4.50 -2.10 2.71
C ILE A 90 5.32 -1.80 3.95
N GLY A 91 4.78 -0.99 4.85
CA GLY A 91 5.44 -0.64 6.09
C GLY A 91 4.49 -0.54 7.25
N GLU A 92 5.06 -0.51 8.44
CA GLU A 92 4.33 -0.21 9.66
C GLU A 92 4.93 0.99 10.39
N LYS A 93 4.04 1.81 10.92
CA LYS A 93 4.37 2.99 11.70
C LYS A 93 4.38 2.63 13.17
N GLU A 94 5.53 2.80 13.80
CA GLU A 94 5.69 2.72 15.24
C GLU A 94 5.89 4.12 15.81
N ARG A 95 4.88 4.62 16.52
CA ARG A 95 4.85 5.99 17.06
C ARG A 95 5.03 7.02 15.93
N ASN A 96 6.22 7.59 15.79
CA ASN A 96 6.54 8.60 14.79
C ASN A 96 7.42 8.09 13.64
N ARG A 97 7.85 6.83 13.70
CA ARG A 97 8.82 6.22 12.78
C ARG A 97 8.13 5.26 11.83
N LEU A 98 8.52 5.25 10.56
CA LEU A 98 8.01 4.33 9.54
C LEU A 98 9.06 3.26 9.29
N PHE A 99 8.67 1.99 9.41
CA PHE A 99 9.54 0.87 9.10
C PHE A 99 9.06 0.15 7.84
N ILE A 100 9.97 -0.14 6.91
CA ILE A 100 9.72 -0.91 5.69
C ILE A 100 10.82 -1.96 5.59
N GLY A 101 10.47 -3.25 5.53
CA GLY A 101 11.48 -4.32 5.53
C GLY A 101 12.31 -4.41 6.80
N GLY A 102 11.85 -3.83 7.92
CA GLY A 102 12.61 -3.73 9.17
C GLY A 102 13.55 -2.53 9.23
N GLU A 103 13.68 -1.75 8.15
CA GLU A 103 14.49 -0.53 8.11
C GLU A 103 13.63 0.71 8.37
N GLU A 104 14.15 1.63 9.20
CA GLU A 104 13.52 2.93 9.42
C GLU A 104 13.71 3.82 8.19
N ILE A 105 12.61 4.34 7.65
CA ILE A 105 12.62 5.26 6.51
C ILE A 105 12.29 6.66 7.00
N GLU A 106 13.19 7.60 6.69
CA GLU A 106 12.92 9.02 6.89
C GLU A 106 11.88 9.51 5.87
N PRO A 107 10.79 10.17 6.33
CA PRO A 107 9.74 10.68 5.46
C PRO A 107 10.13 11.94 4.68
#